data_AF-A0A0P0YV80-F1
#
_entry.id   AF-A0A0P0YV80-F1
#
_cell.length_a   1.000
_cell.length_b   1.000
_cell.length_c   1.000
_cell.angle_alpha   90.00
_cell.angle_beta   90.00
_cell.angle_gamma   90.00
#
_symmetry.space_group_name_H-M   'P 1'
#
loop_
_entity.id
_entity.type
_entity.pdbx_description
1 polymer ?
#
loop_
_entity_poly.entity_id
_entity_poly.type
_entity_poly.pdbx_seq_one_letter_code
_entity_poly.pdbx_strand_id
1 'polypeptide(L)'
;QLSRHRGKDQGRDYFASGTPKPDDVLGIAAEVNIMTDILHLIDFYIENGIAYEEPDEDASPKEPKKMKTVYPMTALKTQALEQNVAEYLLRQFIVGVFQSEGEQAKRLERARHMFGQILGFDKDESDNVRDTMSNQVFDNFVSHVLGRKGKMDQQDMMQLAGIQKRLDITDHESEIFLRRAQKNFLRKQIQYIMKGDNNSNNSNDDDETPAHVVSSADLRAFREMCNSVGLEPERDLELDHDMVMDMFRVEARDSVLNGDINLDNIESVQEIQESLHLDEVECEDVFNDLVKQSAVDILLSVTPEGMESRDSKLVNDIDSFIRLVYFMDDEVGDEIKESITEARANAIYNFYEASKYGEMDPDKLKKNKEVLHQALGATVDMDEPW
;
A
#
# COMPACT_ATOMS: atom_id res chain seq x y z
N GLN A 1 23.02 29.88 -35.02
CA GLN A 1 22.54 28.84 -35.96
C GLN A 1 21.33 28.09 -35.40
N LEU A 2 21.34 27.61 -34.14
CA LEU A 2 20.12 27.10 -33.46
C LEU A 2 18.95 28.11 -33.48
N SER A 3 19.21 29.40 -33.27
CA SER A 3 18.19 30.47 -33.39
C SER A 3 17.59 30.61 -34.80
N ARG A 4 18.36 30.26 -35.84
CA ARG A 4 17.88 30.29 -37.23
C ARG A 4 17.01 29.06 -37.57
N HIS A 5 17.25 27.91 -36.95
CA HIS A 5 16.35 26.75 -37.04
C HIS A 5 15.04 26.95 -36.24
N ARG A 6 15.07 27.76 -35.18
CA ARG A 6 13.91 28.01 -34.29
C ARG A 6 12.95 29.11 -34.76
N GLY A 7 13.34 29.95 -35.71
CA GLY A 7 12.48 31.05 -36.21
C GLY A 7 12.04 32.08 -35.15
N LYS A 8 12.72 32.20 -34.01
CA LYS A 8 12.38 33.16 -32.92
C LYS A 8 13.62 33.72 -32.20
N ASP A 9 13.46 34.96 -31.74
CA ASP A 9 14.50 35.86 -31.23
C ASP A 9 14.87 35.63 -29.75
N GLN A 10 16.12 35.91 -29.39
CA GLN A 10 16.81 35.49 -28.15
C GLN A 10 16.48 36.37 -26.92
N GLY A 11 15.21 36.52 -26.53
CA GLY A 11 14.85 37.48 -25.47
C GLY A 11 13.69 37.13 -24.54
N ARG A 12 13.21 35.88 -24.49
CA ARG A 12 12.17 35.49 -23.52
C ARG A 12 12.73 34.55 -22.46
N ASP A 13 12.65 34.99 -21.21
CA ASP A 13 12.99 34.24 -20.02
C ASP A 13 11.96 33.11 -19.82
N TYR A 14 12.43 31.86 -19.75
CA TYR A 14 11.62 30.64 -19.84
C TYR A 14 11.06 30.16 -18.49
N PHE A 15 11.39 30.80 -17.38
CA PHE A 15 11.05 30.32 -16.03
C PHE A 15 9.86 31.05 -15.36
N ALA A 16 9.16 31.94 -16.07
CA ALA A 16 8.24 32.90 -15.43
C ALA A 16 6.74 32.54 -15.45
N SER A 17 6.30 31.37 -15.92
CA SER A 17 4.86 31.03 -15.95
C SER A 17 4.52 29.78 -15.14
N GLY A 18 4.60 29.91 -13.82
CA GLY A 18 4.14 28.90 -12.86
C GLY A 18 2.66 29.05 -12.50
N THR A 19 1.75 28.53 -13.31
CA THR A 19 0.37 28.27 -12.87
C THR A 19 -0.04 26.85 -13.27
N PRO A 20 -0.20 25.91 -12.32
CA PRO A 20 -0.58 24.53 -12.61
C PRO A 20 -2.06 24.41 -13.01
N LYS A 21 -2.36 23.48 -13.92
CA LYS A 21 -3.72 23.09 -14.34
C LYS A 21 -4.07 21.68 -13.81
N PRO A 22 -5.37 21.31 -13.73
CA PRO A 22 -5.85 20.21 -12.90
C PRO A 22 -5.73 18.79 -13.48
N ASP A 23 -5.14 18.59 -14.67
CA ASP A 23 -5.05 17.28 -15.35
C ASP A 23 -3.66 16.63 -15.31
N ASP A 24 -2.80 17.05 -14.38
CA ASP A 24 -1.41 16.58 -14.26
C ASP A 24 -1.32 15.25 -13.48
N VAL A 25 -1.72 14.15 -14.13
CA VAL A 25 -1.78 12.79 -13.55
C VAL A 25 -0.39 12.19 -13.24
N LEU A 26 0.70 12.85 -13.66
CA LEU A 26 2.07 12.38 -13.48
C LEU A 26 2.98 13.37 -12.74
N GLY A 27 2.47 14.53 -12.30
CA GLY A 27 3.24 15.53 -11.56
C GLY A 27 4.38 16.17 -12.36
N ILE A 28 4.23 16.31 -13.68
CA ILE A 28 5.25 16.91 -14.56
C ILE A 28 4.57 17.94 -15.47
N ALA A 29 4.73 19.22 -15.13
CA ALA A 29 4.16 20.34 -15.88
C ALA A 29 4.66 20.37 -17.34
N ALA A 30 3.74 20.17 -18.28
CA ALA A 30 4.00 20.01 -19.72
C ALA A 30 4.11 21.34 -20.52
N GLU A 31 4.69 22.41 -19.97
CA GLU A 31 4.68 23.74 -20.62
C GLU A 31 6.04 24.28 -21.11
N VAL A 32 6.98 23.46 -21.59
CA VAL A 32 7.98 23.92 -22.58
C VAL A 32 8.33 22.78 -23.53
N ASN A 33 8.40 23.08 -24.83
CA ASN A 33 8.71 22.15 -25.91
C ASN A 33 10.20 21.73 -25.93
N ILE A 34 10.73 21.39 -24.76
CA ILE A 34 12.11 20.97 -24.46
C ILE A 34 12.52 19.82 -25.39
N MET A 35 11.58 18.91 -25.69
CA MET A 35 11.81 17.79 -26.61
C MET A 35 12.18 18.25 -28.02
N THR A 36 11.51 19.27 -28.55
CA THR A 36 11.81 19.84 -29.87
C THR A 36 13.16 20.56 -29.86
N ASP A 37 13.47 21.24 -28.75
CA ASP A 37 14.75 21.92 -28.57
C ASP A 37 15.94 20.95 -28.44
N ILE A 38 15.72 19.82 -27.78
CA ILE A 38 16.70 18.73 -27.68
C ILE A 38 16.91 18.09 -29.06
N LEU A 39 15.85 17.84 -29.82
CA LEU A 39 15.98 17.34 -31.20
C LEU A 39 16.79 18.29 -32.09
N HIS A 40 16.54 19.60 -32.00
CA HIS A 40 17.34 20.59 -32.74
C HIS A 40 18.80 20.66 -32.30
N LEU A 41 19.08 20.41 -31.02
CA LEU A 41 20.45 20.29 -30.52
C LEU A 41 21.13 19.07 -31.15
N ILE A 42 20.45 17.93 -31.17
CA ILE A 42 20.95 16.69 -31.75
C ILE A 42 21.17 16.84 -33.26
N ASP A 43 20.21 17.43 -33.97
CA ASP A 43 20.35 17.76 -35.39
C ASP A 43 21.56 18.66 -35.63
N PHE A 44 21.78 19.69 -34.79
CA PHE A 44 22.96 20.56 -34.89
C PHE A 44 24.27 19.77 -34.73
N TYR A 45 24.36 18.83 -33.79
CA TYR A 45 25.55 18.01 -33.61
C TYR A 45 25.80 17.06 -34.79
N ILE A 46 24.75 16.51 -35.39
CA ILE A 46 24.81 15.62 -36.57
C ILE A 46 25.17 16.41 -37.83
N GLU A 47 24.44 17.48 -38.13
CA GLU A 47 24.60 18.29 -39.35
C GLU A 47 25.98 18.95 -39.43
N ASN A 48 26.57 19.31 -38.28
CA ASN A 48 27.89 19.90 -38.23
C ASN A 48 29.03 18.86 -38.09
N GLY A 49 28.71 17.56 -38.09
CA GLY A 49 29.71 16.49 -38.01
C GLY A 49 30.63 16.60 -36.78
N ILE A 50 30.07 17.04 -35.65
CA ILE A 50 30.84 17.34 -34.44
C ILE A 50 31.35 16.04 -33.78
N ALA A 51 30.67 14.92 -34.03
CA ALA A 51 31.06 13.60 -33.58
C ALA A 51 32.26 13.05 -34.36
N TYR A 52 33.24 12.49 -33.67
CA TYR A 52 34.29 11.65 -34.27
C TYR A 52 34.27 10.25 -33.66
N GLU A 53 34.65 9.26 -34.46
CA GLU A 53 34.77 7.87 -34.03
C GLU A 53 36.17 7.63 -33.47
N GLU A 54 36.28 7.36 -32.17
CA GLU A 54 37.50 6.87 -31.55
C GLU A 54 37.42 5.34 -31.37
N PRO A 55 38.53 4.61 -31.55
CA PRO A 55 38.57 3.19 -31.24
C PRO A 55 38.37 2.99 -29.74
N ASP A 56 37.39 2.16 -29.37
CA ASP A 56 37.08 1.82 -27.98
C ASP A 56 38.27 1.08 -27.33
N GLU A 57 38.96 1.73 -26.40
CA GLU A 57 40.17 1.19 -25.75
C GLU A 57 39.88 0.00 -24.80
N ASP A 58 38.61 -0.21 -24.43
CA ASP A 58 38.16 -1.30 -23.54
C ASP A 58 37.70 -2.58 -24.29
N ALA A 59 37.87 -2.63 -25.60
CA ALA A 59 37.49 -3.80 -26.40
C ALA A 59 38.43 -5.00 -26.13
N SER A 60 37.92 -6.01 -25.42
CA SER A 60 38.59 -7.32 -25.26
C SER A 60 39.06 -7.89 -26.63
N PRO A 61 40.25 -8.51 -26.72
CA PRO A 61 40.91 -8.88 -27.99
C PRO A 61 40.20 -9.96 -28.83
N LYS A 62 38.97 -10.36 -28.47
CA LYS A 62 38.17 -11.38 -29.16
C LYS A 62 36.89 -10.86 -29.82
N GLU A 63 36.54 -9.59 -29.68
CA GLU A 63 35.38 -8.98 -30.34
C GLU A 63 35.80 -7.97 -31.42
N PRO A 64 35.00 -7.77 -32.49
CA PRO A 64 35.26 -6.71 -33.47
C PRO A 64 35.30 -5.36 -32.74
N LYS A 65 36.36 -4.57 -32.99
CA LYS A 65 36.57 -3.24 -32.40
C LYS A 65 35.30 -2.39 -32.56
N LYS A 66 34.62 -2.10 -31.45
CA LYS A 66 33.50 -1.17 -31.42
C LYS A 66 34.09 0.24 -31.57
N MET A 67 33.53 1.05 -32.47
CA MET A 67 33.90 2.47 -32.59
C MET A 67 33.05 3.24 -31.56
N LYS A 68 33.66 3.98 -30.63
CA LYS A 68 32.95 4.85 -29.69
C LYS A 68 32.77 6.22 -30.35
N THR A 69 31.53 6.65 -30.53
CA THR A 69 31.23 8.01 -31.00
C THR A 69 31.50 8.98 -29.85
N VAL A 70 32.49 9.86 -30.01
CA VAL A 70 32.91 10.83 -29.00
C VAL A 70 32.53 12.23 -29.46
N TYR A 71 31.88 12.99 -28.56
CA TYR A 71 31.56 14.40 -28.77
C TYR A 71 32.63 15.27 -28.08
N PRO A 72 33.38 16.10 -28.82
CA PRO A 72 34.46 16.93 -28.29
C PRO A 72 34.00 17.97 -27.27
N MET A 73 32.77 18.48 -27.46
CA MET A 73 32.16 19.51 -26.63
C MET A 73 30.88 18.93 -26.02
N THR A 74 30.93 18.54 -24.75
CA THR A 74 29.77 18.08 -23.98
C THR A 74 29.36 19.14 -22.96
N ALA A 75 28.09 19.13 -22.56
CA ALA A 75 27.57 20.13 -21.63
C ALA A 75 28.28 20.08 -20.26
N LEU A 76 28.66 18.88 -19.80
CA LEU A 76 29.43 18.68 -18.57
C LEU A 76 30.90 19.10 -18.71
N LYS A 77 31.59 18.73 -19.80
CA LYS A 77 33.00 19.13 -20.02
C LYS A 77 33.18 20.63 -20.19
N THR A 78 32.17 21.32 -20.71
CA THR A 78 32.16 22.77 -20.86
C THR A 78 31.68 23.53 -19.62
N GLN A 79 31.28 22.81 -18.55
CA GLN A 79 30.64 23.37 -17.35
C GLN A 79 29.42 24.26 -17.68
N ALA A 80 28.79 24.03 -18.84
CA ALA A 80 27.59 24.75 -19.24
C ALA A 80 26.36 24.30 -18.44
N LEU A 81 26.40 23.08 -17.88
CA LEU A 81 25.38 22.51 -17.00
C LEU A 81 26.05 21.80 -15.82
N GLU A 82 25.40 21.89 -14.66
CA GLU A 82 25.73 21.05 -13.51
C GLU A 82 25.24 19.61 -13.72
N GLN A 83 25.91 18.64 -13.11
CA GLN A 83 25.60 17.20 -13.24
C GLN A 83 24.13 16.88 -12.93
N ASN A 84 23.60 17.44 -11.84
CA ASN A 84 22.21 17.22 -11.44
C ASN A 84 21.20 17.75 -12.48
N VAL A 85 21.51 18.87 -13.13
CA VAL A 85 20.65 19.48 -14.16
C VAL A 85 20.72 18.67 -15.45
N ALA A 86 21.90 18.17 -15.81
CA ALA A 86 22.07 17.27 -16.95
C ALA A 86 21.32 15.95 -16.76
N GLU A 87 21.35 15.36 -15.56
CA GLU A 87 20.58 14.16 -15.24
C GLU A 87 19.08 14.43 -15.34
N TYR A 88 18.61 15.56 -14.81
CA TYR A 88 17.21 15.97 -14.90
C TYR A 88 16.74 16.16 -16.36
N LEU A 89 17.59 16.72 -17.22
CA LEU A 89 17.29 16.87 -18.65
C LEU A 89 17.23 15.52 -19.37
N LEU A 90 18.16 14.60 -19.06
CA LEU A 90 18.14 13.25 -19.62
C LEU A 90 16.88 12.48 -19.18
N ARG A 91 16.54 12.61 -17.90
CA ARG A 91 15.30 12.10 -17.28
C ARG A 91 14.06 12.60 -18.02
N GLN A 92 13.92 13.92 -18.18
CA GLN A 92 12.81 14.53 -18.91
C GLN A 92 12.76 14.09 -20.38
N PHE A 93 13.92 13.92 -21.01
CA PHE A 93 13.99 13.43 -22.39
C PHE A 93 13.49 11.99 -22.51
N ILE A 94 13.88 11.10 -21.60
CA ILE A 94 13.40 9.71 -21.58
C ILE A 94 11.87 9.66 -21.38
N VAL A 95 11.33 10.49 -20.49
CA VAL A 95 9.87 10.60 -20.28
C VAL A 95 9.18 11.14 -21.52
N GLY A 96 9.74 12.15 -22.19
CA GLY A 96 9.16 12.68 -23.43
C GLY A 96 9.22 11.68 -24.58
N VAL A 97 10.28 10.86 -24.68
CA VAL A 97 10.34 9.73 -25.63
C VAL A 97 9.20 8.76 -25.33
N PHE A 98 9.00 8.44 -24.05
CA PHE A 98 7.98 7.52 -23.59
C PHE A 98 6.54 7.98 -23.89
N GLN A 99 6.26 9.28 -23.74
CA GLN A 99 4.94 9.86 -23.98
C GLN A 99 4.64 10.11 -25.47
N SER A 100 5.66 10.13 -26.33
CA SER A 100 5.50 10.40 -27.75
C SER A 100 4.95 9.20 -28.53
N GLU A 101 4.06 9.46 -29.51
CA GLU A 101 3.50 8.44 -30.40
C GLU A 101 3.77 8.77 -31.88
N GLY A 102 3.78 7.75 -32.73
CA GLY A 102 3.90 7.90 -34.19
C GLY A 102 5.34 8.10 -34.70
N GLU A 103 5.50 8.92 -35.74
CA GLU A 103 6.78 9.11 -36.44
C GLU A 103 7.82 9.89 -35.61
N GLN A 104 7.34 10.78 -34.72
CA GLN A 104 8.20 11.51 -33.79
C GLN A 104 8.83 10.60 -32.73
N ALA A 105 8.12 9.56 -32.28
CA ALA A 105 8.63 8.60 -31.30
C ALA A 105 9.88 7.87 -31.82
N LYS A 106 9.83 7.37 -33.07
CA LYS A 106 10.98 6.72 -33.71
C LYS A 106 12.20 7.63 -33.83
N ARG A 107 11.97 8.94 -34.03
CA ARG A 107 13.04 9.93 -34.10
C ARG A 107 13.65 10.16 -32.73
N LEU A 108 12.82 10.29 -31.70
CA LEU A 108 13.24 10.47 -30.30
C LEU A 108 13.97 9.22 -29.76
N GLU A 109 13.52 8.02 -30.10
CA GLU A 109 14.19 6.76 -29.75
C GLU A 109 15.62 6.69 -30.31
N ARG A 110 15.82 7.03 -31.59
CA ARG A 110 17.16 7.10 -32.20
C ARG A 110 18.04 8.15 -31.53
N ALA A 111 17.42 9.26 -31.12
CA ALA A 111 18.08 10.40 -30.51
C ALA A 111 18.48 10.16 -29.04
N ARG A 112 17.92 9.12 -28.37
CA ARG A 112 18.17 8.77 -26.96
C ARG A 112 19.63 8.55 -26.63
N HIS A 113 20.30 7.68 -27.38
CA HIS A 113 21.72 7.38 -27.15
C HIS A 113 22.62 8.59 -27.42
N MET A 114 22.27 9.38 -28.44
CA MET A 114 23.03 10.57 -28.81
C MET A 114 22.91 11.67 -27.75
N PHE A 115 21.73 11.84 -27.16
CA PHE A 115 21.50 12.90 -26.18
C PHE A 115 22.29 12.70 -24.88
N GLY A 116 22.36 11.47 -24.35
CA GLY A 116 23.18 11.15 -23.16
C GLY A 116 24.66 11.49 -23.39
N GLN A 117 25.19 11.12 -24.55
CA GLN A 117 26.57 11.42 -24.94
C GLN A 117 26.83 12.92 -25.18
N ILE A 118 25.87 13.67 -25.71
CA ILE A 118 25.96 15.14 -25.90
C ILE A 118 25.98 15.87 -24.54
N LEU A 119 25.18 15.40 -23.57
CA LEU A 119 25.22 15.91 -22.20
C LEU A 119 26.58 15.61 -21.55
N GLY A 120 27.22 14.51 -21.93
CA GLY A 120 28.54 14.10 -21.49
C GLY A 120 28.53 12.94 -20.50
N PHE A 121 27.41 12.23 -20.41
CA PHE A 121 27.32 10.99 -19.67
C PHE A 121 28.02 9.87 -20.42
N ASP A 122 28.75 9.04 -19.70
CA ASP A 122 29.18 7.75 -20.24
C ASP A 122 27.98 6.80 -20.39
N LYS A 123 28.22 5.68 -21.07
CA LYS A 123 27.16 4.69 -21.31
C LYS A 123 26.58 4.16 -20.00
N ASP A 124 27.44 3.85 -19.04
CA ASP A 124 27.05 3.32 -17.73
C ASP A 124 26.25 4.35 -16.91
N GLU A 125 26.59 5.63 -16.99
CA GLU A 125 25.83 6.70 -16.31
C GLU A 125 24.46 6.92 -16.95
N SER A 126 24.40 6.86 -18.28
CA SER A 126 23.14 6.95 -19.03
C SER A 126 22.21 5.76 -18.72
N ASP A 127 22.78 4.56 -18.59
CA ASP A 127 22.06 3.33 -18.24
C ASP A 127 21.58 3.40 -16.77
N ASN A 128 22.37 3.91 -15.84
CA ASN A 128 21.95 4.12 -14.44
C ASN A 128 20.78 5.11 -14.31
N VAL A 129 20.82 6.23 -15.05
CA VAL A 129 19.70 7.20 -15.08
C VAL A 129 18.45 6.57 -15.67
N ARG A 130 18.61 5.75 -16.71
CA ARG A 130 17.52 4.99 -17.32
C ARG A 130 16.92 3.99 -16.34
N ASP A 131 17.72 3.21 -15.64
CA ASP A 131 17.24 2.20 -14.70
C ASP A 131 16.52 2.84 -13.51
N THR A 132 17.04 3.97 -13.00
CA THR A 132 16.36 4.77 -11.97
C THR A 132 14.99 5.26 -12.47
N MET A 133 14.92 5.69 -13.73
CA MET A 133 13.65 6.12 -14.33
C MET A 133 12.68 4.97 -14.57
N SER A 134 13.17 3.85 -15.05
CA SER A 134 12.38 2.63 -15.22
C SER A 134 11.75 2.21 -13.89
N ASN A 135 12.53 2.21 -12.80
CA ASN A 135 11.99 1.95 -11.47
C ASN A 135 10.89 2.96 -11.09
N GLN A 136 11.10 4.26 -11.29
CA GLN A 136 10.11 5.28 -10.96
C GLN A 136 8.81 5.14 -11.78
N VAL A 137 8.90 4.84 -13.08
CA VAL A 137 7.73 4.64 -13.94
C VAL A 137 6.95 3.39 -13.51
N PHE A 138 7.66 2.29 -13.20
CA PHE A 138 7.03 1.07 -12.68
C PHE A 138 6.38 1.32 -11.31
N ASP A 139 7.08 1.97 -10.38
CA ASP A 139 6.57 2.33 -9.05
C ASP A 139 5.28 3.16 -9.18
N ASN A 140 5.28 4.19 -10.02
CA ASN A 140 4.12 5.06 -10.21
C ASN A 140 2.95 4.32 -10.87
N PHE A 141 3.23 3.52 -11.90
CA PHE A 141 2.20 2.75 -12.59
C PHE A 141 1.55 1.73 -11.67
N VAL A 142 2.36 0.92 -10.99
CA VAL A 142 1.88 -0.10 -10.05
C VAL A 142 1.14 0.54 -8.89
N SER A 143 1.65 1.65 -8.34
CA SER A 143 0.97 2.39 -7.26
C SER A 143 -0.39 2.92 -7.70
N HIS A 144 -0.50 3.44 -8.94
CA HIS A 144 -1.77 3.92 -9.47
C HIS A 144 -2.77 2.78 -9.72
N VAL A 145 -2.31 1.65 -10.27
CA VAL A 145 -3.19 0.50 -10.55
C VAL A 145 -3.65 -0.17 -9.26
N LEU A 146 -2.72 -0.51 -8.36
CA LEU A 146 -3.03 -1.14 -7.07
C LEU A 146 -3.83 -0.20 -6.17
N GLY A 147 -3.49 1.08 -6.10
CA GLY A 147 -4.23 2.06 -5.32
C GLY A 147 -5.68 2.26 -5.78
N ARG A 148 -5.98 2.00 -7.07
CA ARG A 148 -7.34 2.16 -7.61
C ARG A 148 -8.15 0.86 -7.62
N LYS A 149 -7.54 -0.26 -8.00
CA LYS A 149 -8.25 -1.53 -8.24
C LYS A 149 -7.92 -2.62 -7.21
N GLY A 150 -6.83 -2.48 -6.46
CA GLY A 150 -6.30 -3.50 -5.56
C GLY A 150 -5.74 -4.74 -6.26
N LYS A 151 -5.82 -4.85 -7.58
CA LYS A 151 -5.26 -5.97 -8.36
C LYS A 151 -4.93 -5.52 -9.78
N MET A 152 -4.04 -6.25 -10.43
CA MET A 152 -3.67 -6.01 -11.82
C MET A 152 -4.43 -6.95 -12.74
N ASP A 153 -5.09 -6.41 -13.76
CA ASP A 153 -5.79 -7.20 -14.77
C ASP A 153 -4.94 -7.41 -16.03
N GLN A 154 -5.49 -8.14 -17.00
CA GLN A 154 -4.80 -8.43 -18.26
C GLN A 154 -4.51 -7.15 -19.08
N GLN A 155 -5.34 -6.11 -18.97
CA GLN A 155 -5.11 -4.84 -19.67
C GLN A 155 -3.97 -4.07 -19.02
N ASP A 156 -3.91 -4.06 -17.69
CA ASP A 156 -2.82 -3.44 -16.94
C ASP A 156 -1.47 -4.14 -17.25
N MET A 157 -1.47 -5.47 -17.37
CA MET A 157 -0.29 -6.24 -17.81
C MET A 157 0.10 -5.95 -19.26
N MET A 158 -0.88 -5.75 -20.16
CA MET A 158 -0.60 -5.34 -21.53
C MET A 158 0.00 -3.92 -21.60
N GLN A 159 -0.45 -3.02 -20.73
CA GLN A 159 0.13 -1.70 -20.59
C GLN A 159 1.58 -1.80 -20.10
N LEU A 160 1.86 -2.59 -19.05
CA LEU A 160 3.21 -2.87 -18.57
C LEU A 160 4.13 -3.42 -19.66
N ALA A 161 3.66 -4.37 -20.48
CA ALA A 161 4.43 -4.87 -21.62
C ALA A 161 4.73 -3.75 -22.64
N GLY A 162 3.79 -2.83 -22.82
CA GLY A 162 4.01 -1.59 -23.58
C GLY A 162 5.08 -0.69 -22.95
N ILE A 163 5.06 -0.53 -21.62
CA ILE A 163 6.07 0.23 -20.86
C ILE A 163 7.45 -0.39 -21.07
N GLN A 164 7.55 -1.69 -20.86
CA GLN A 164 8.77 -2.49 -21.01
C GLN A 164 9.39 -2.31 -22.40
N LYS A 165 8.57 -2.41 -23.46
CA LYS A 165 9.02 -2.25 -24.83
C LYS A 165 9.54 -0.84 -25.12
N ARG A 166 8.91 0.21 -24.57
CA ARG A 166 9.32 1.60 -24.77
C ARG A 166 10.60 1.96 -24.00
N LEU A 167 10.80 1.35 -22.83
CA LEU A 167 11.98 1.59 -22.00
C LEU A 167 13.18 0.72 -22.39
N ASP A 168 12.97 -0.28 -23.27
CA ASP A 168 14.01 -1.22 -23.72
C ASP A 168 14.58 -2.02 -22.53
N ILE A 169 13.66 -2.55 -21.73
CA ILE A 169 13.93 -3.35 -20.52
C ILE A 169 13.74 -4.82 -20.86
N THR A 170 14.64 -5.68 -20.39
CA THR A 170 14.52 -7.13 -20.58
C THR A 170 13.36 -7.72 -19.76
N ASP A 171 12.84 -8.89 -20.17
CA ASP A 171 11.75 -9.56 -19.42
C ASP A 171 12.15 -9.78 -17.95
N HIS A 172 13.41 -10.16 -17.71
CA HIS A 172 13.93 -10.39 -16.36
C HIS A 172 13.97 -9.12 -15.50
N GLU A 173 14.49 -8.02 -16.05
CA GLU A 173 14.51 -6.73 -15.36
C GLU A 173 13.09 -6.21 -15.08
N SER A 174 12.16 -6.45 -16.01
CA SER A 174 10.76 -6.04 -15.85
C SER A 174 10.08 -6.76 -14.68
N GLU A 175 10.38 -8.05 -14.47
CA GLU A 175 9.86 -8.81 -13.32
C GLU A 175 10.45 -8.27 -12.01
N ILE A 176 11.75 -7.95 -12.00
CA ILE A 176 12.42 -7.36 -10.83
C ILE A 176 11.79 -6.01 -10.48
N PHE A 177 11.56 -5.15 -11.48
CA PHE A 177 10.94 -3.84 -11.28
C PHE A 177 9.48 -3.97 -10.83
N LEU A 178 8.71 -4.88 -11.41
CA LEU A 178 7.33 -5.13 -11.02
C LEU A 178 7.23 -5.60 -9.57
N ARG A 179 8.00 -6.62 -9.19
CA ARG A 179 8.02 -7.15 -7.81
C ARG A 179 8.46 -6.08 -6.82
N ARG A 180 9.49 -5.29 -7.15
CA ARG A 180 9.96 -4.19 -6.31
C ARG A 180 8.86 -3.14 -6.10
N ALA A 181 8.19 -2.74 -7.18
CA ALA A 181 7.12 -1.75 -7.12
C ALA A 181 5.92 -2.21 -6.29
N GLN A 182 5.54 -3.49 -6.45
CA GLN A 182 4.48 -4.12 -5.65
C GLN A 182 4.84 -4.14 -4.15
N LYS A 183 6.07 -4.58 -3.81
CA LYS A 183 6.58 -4.56 -2.42
C LYS A 183 6.60 -3.16 -1.83
N ASN A 184 7.12 -2.19 -2.58
CA ASN A 184 7.18 -0.78 -2.16
C ASN A 184 5.78 -0.20 -1.90
N PHE A 185 4.81 -0.50 -2.76
CA PHE A 185 3.44 -0.04 -2.59
C PHE A 185 2.79 -0.62 -1.34
N LEU A 186 2.83 -1.95 -1.18
CA LEU A 186 2.23 -2.64 -0.04
C LEU A 186 2.87 -2.20 1.29
N ARG A 187 4.19 -2.04 1.33
CA ARG A 187 4.88 -1.50 2.52
C ARG A 187 4.40 -0.11 2.91
N LYS A 188 4.21 0.78 1.93
CA LYS A 188 3.67 2.12 2.19
C LYS A 188 2.23 2.03 2.70
N GLN A 189 1.42 1.15 2.14
CA GLN A 189 0.03 0.96 2.52
C GLN A 189 -0.10 0.46 3.96
N ILE A 190 0.63 -0.58 4.35
CA ILE A 190 0.56 -1.09 5.72
C ILE A 190 1.16 -0.11 6.74
N GLN A 191 2.20 0.64 6.37
CA GLN A 191 2.71 1.72 7.23
C GLN A 191 1.65 2.81 7.44
N TYR A 192 0.87 3.14 6.42
CA TYR A 192 -0.24 4.08 6.54
C TYR A 192 -1.33 3.54 7.47
N ILE A 193 -1.71 2.26 7.30
CA ILE A 193 -2.73 1.60 8.14
C ILE A 193 -2.27 1.49 9.61
N MET A 194 -1.01 1.15 9.87
CA MET A 194 -0.53 0.89 11.22
C MET A 194 -0.08 2.13 11.98
N LYS A 195 0.55 3.10 11.31
CA LYS A 195 1.07 4.30 11.98
C LYS A 195 0.06 5.42 12.07
N GLY A 196 -1.04 5.33 11.32
CA GLY A 196 -1.92 6.46 11.10
C GLY A 196 -1.18 7.62 10.45
N ASP A 197 -1.94 8.60 10.00
CA ASP A 197 -1.37 9.80 9.41
C ASP A 197 -0.61 10.63 10.47
N ASN A 198 0.65 10.27 10.75
CA ASN A 198 1.60 11.07 11.53
C ASN A 198 2.04 12.35 10.79
N ASN A 199 1.29 12.77 9.76
CA ASN A 199 1.48 14.03 9.06
C ASN A 199 0.65 15.17 9.67
N SER A 200 0.26 15.07 10.94
CA SER A 200 -0.05 16.26 11.76
C SER A 200 1.25 17.00 12.07
N ASN A 201 1.77 17.73 11.08
CA ASN A 201 2.74 18.81 11.28
C ASN A 201 2.10 20.05 11.93
N ASN A 202 1.05 19.86 12.73
CA ASN A 202 0.46 20.92 13.54
C ASN A 202 0.85 20.68 14.99
N SER A 203 2.11 21.02 15.29
CA SER A 203 2.66 21.10 16.64
C SER A 203 2.04 22.28 17.37
N ASN A 204 0.76 22.17 17.74
CA ASN A 204 0.17 22.95 18.80
C ASN A 204 -0.46 21.99 19.79
N ASP A 205 0.00 22.15 21.02
CA ASP A 205 -0.40 21.47 22.24
C ASP A 205 -1.92 21.29 22.41
N ASP A 206 -2.26 20.26 23.20
CA ASP A 206 -3.51 20.09 23.95
C ASP A 206 -4.74 19.48 23.25
N ASP A 207 -4.58 18.53 22.32
CA ASP A 207 -5.70 17.66 21.93
C ASP A 207 -5.31 16.19 22.08
N GLU A 208 -6.04 15.46 22.93
CA GLU A 208 -5.94 14.00 23.07
C GLU A 208 -6.32 13.39 21.71
N THR A 209 -5.35 13.26 20.80
CA THR A 209 -5.53 12.55 19.55
C THR A 209 -6.09 11.17 19.87
N PRO A 210 -7.29 10.81 19.37
CA PRO A 210 -7.85 9.51 19.63
C PRO A 210 -6.83 8.46 19.18
N ALA A 211 -6.50 7.52 20.07
CA ALA A 211 -5.60 6.42 19.77
C ALA A 211 -5.95 5.88 18.39
N HIS A 212 -4.96 5.86 17.48
CA HIS A 212 -5.20 5.44 16.10
C HIS A 212 -5.77 4.02 16.10
N VAL A 213 -7.08 3.88 15.89
CA VAL A 213 -7.74 2.59 15.83
C VAL A 213 -7.46 2.02 14.46
N VAL A 214 -6.64 0.97 14.40
CA VAL A 214 -6.39 0.22 13.18
C VAL A 214 -7.72 -0.41 12.74
N SER A 215 -8.18 -0.06 11.54
CA SER A 215 -9.42 -0.58 10.96
C SER A 215 -9.22 -2.01 10.45
N SER A 216 -10.01 -2.97 10.95
CA SER A 216 -10.01 -4.35 10.43
C SER A 216 -10.37 -4.42 8.95
N ALA A 217 -11.25 -3.54 8.45
CA ALA A 217 -11.60 -3.48 7.04
C ALA A 217 -10.40 -3.10 6.16
N ASP A 218 -9.54 -2.19 6.64
CA ASP A 218 -8.34 -1.78 5.91
C ASP A 218 -7.27 -2.88 5.94
N LEU A 219 -7.13 -3.60 7.06
CA LEU A 219 -6.25 -4.77 7.18
C LEU A 219 -6.69 -5.92 6.28
N ARG A 220 -8.00 -6.21 6.23
CA ARG A 220 -8.58 -7.21 5.34
C ARG A 220 -8.35 -6.85 3.88
N ALA A 221 -8.59 -5.60 3.49
CA ALA A 221 -8.33 -5.13 2.14
C ALA A 221 -6.84 -5.23 1.77
N PHE A 222 -5.94 -4.95 2.72
CA PHE A 222 -4.51 -5.14 2.55
C PHE A 222 -4.12 -6.62 2.38
N ARG A 223 -4.69 -7.51 3.19
CA ARG A 223 -4.50 -8.98 3.13
C ARG A 223 -4.96 -9.55 1.79
N GLU A 224 -6.15 -9.18 1.33
CA GLU A 224 -6.67 -9.55 0.02
C GLU A 224 -5.77 -9.04 -1.12
N MET A 225 -5.19 -7.85 -0.97
CA MET A 225 -4.25 -7.30 -1.93
C MET A 225 -2.94 -8.10 -1.99
N CYS A 226 -2.36 -8.44 -0.83
CA CYS A 226 -1.17 -9.30 -0.74
C CYS A 226 -1.40 -10.64 -1.43
N ASN A 227 -2.54 -11.28 -1.16
CA ASN A 227 -2.94 -12.54 -1.80
C ASN A 227 -3.10 -12.40 -3.33
N SER A 228 -3.69 -11.30 -3.80
CA SER A 228 -3.91 -11.07 -5.23
C SER A 228 -2.59 -10.90 -6.01
N VAL A 229 -1.57 -10.37 -5.35
CA VAL A 229 -0.24 -10.15 -5.91
C VAL A 229 0.68 -11.36 -5.68
N GLY A 230 0.31 -12.25 -4.75
CA GLY A 230 1.09 -13.42 -4.36
C GLY A 230 2.34 -13.05 -3.56
N LEU A 231 2.22 -12.10 -2.63
CA LEU A 231 3.28 -11.67 -1.74
C LEU A 231 2.93 -12.00 -0.28
N GLU A 232 3.89 -12.58 0.44
CA GLU A 232 3.74 -12.92 1.85
C GLU A 232 4.09 -11.72 2.75
N PRO A 233 3.23 -11.30 3.71
CA PRO A 233 3.51 -10.14 4.56
C PRO A 233 4.82 -10.25 5.35
N GLU A 234 5.07 -11.38 6.00
CA GLU A 234 6.29 -11.56 6.80
C GLU A 234 7.54 -11.69 5.91
N ARG A 235 7.51 -12.60 4.92
CA ARG A 235 8.70 -12.91 4.10
C ARG A 235 8.99 -11.91 3.00
N ASP A 236 7.98 -11.50 2.24
CA ASP A 236 8.19 -10.65 1.08
C ASP A 236 8.21 -9.17 1.42
N LEU A 237 7.37 -8.75 2.36
CA LEU A 237 7.29 -7.37 2.80
C LEU A 237 8.21 -7.09 3.99
N GLU A 238 8.86 -8.09 4.57
CA GLU A 238 9.74 -7.97 5.75
C GLU A 238 9.03 -7.25 6.89
N LEU A 239 7.76 -7.61 7.13
CA LEU A 239 7.04 -7.14 8.32
C LEU A 239 7.48 -7.95 9.53
N ASP A 240 7.57 -7.29 10.68
CA ASP A 240 7.88 -7.96 11.94
C ASP A 240 6.77 -8.95 12.29
N HIS A 241 7.12 -10.14 12.80
CA HIS A 241 6.16 -11.18 13.18
C HIS A 241 5.08 -10.64 14.13
N ASP A 242 5.48 -9.86 15.14
CA ASP A 242 4.57 -9.23 16.09
C ASP A 242 3.53 -8.34 15.38
N MET A 243 3.94 -7.62 14.32
CA MET A 243 3.05 -6.76 13.55
C MET A 243 2.04 -7.58 12.73
N VAL A 244 2.46 -8.69 12.14
CA VAL A 244 1.57 -9.62 11.42
C VAL A 244 0.59 -10.27 12.40
N MET A 245 1.05 -10.60 13.60
CA MET A 245 0.20 -11.19 14.64
C MET A 245 -0.79 -10.17 15.21
N ASP A 246 -0.42 -8.89 15.30
CA ASP A 246 -1.36 -7.82 15.64
C ASP A 246 -2.41 -7.60 14.53
N MET A 247 -2.06 -7.79 13.26
CA MET A 247 -3.05 -7.79 12.16
C MET A 247 -4.08 -8.90 12.35
N PHE A 248 -3.60 -10.12 12.65
CA PHE A 248 -4.47 -11.27 12.95
C PHE A 248 -5.41 -10.95 14.11
N ARG A 249 -4.90 -10.39 15.22
CA ARG A 249 -5.70 -10.01 16.38
C ARG A 249 -6.79 -9.01 16.03
N VAL A 250 -6.48 -7.95 15.31
CA VAL A 250 -7.47 -6.92 14.97
C VAL A 250 -8.57 -7.49 14.05
N GLU A 251 -8.19 -8.24 13.02
CA GLU A 251 -9.16 -8.81 12.07
C GLU A 251 -10.01 -9.90 12.73
N ALA A 252 -9.42 -10.80 13.52
CA ALA A 252 -10.13 -11.85 14.23
C ALA A 252 -11.08 -11.28 15.28
N ARG A 253 -10.65 -10.28 16.07
CA ARG A 253 -11.51 -9.62 17.06
C ARG A 253 -12.75 -9.02 16.43
N ASP A 254 -12.56 -8.19 15.41
CA ASP A 254 -13.68 -7.49 14.77
C ASP A 254 -14.62 -8.48 14.09
N SER A 255 -14.08 -9.54 13.48
CA SER A 255 -14.89 -10.56 12.81
C SER A 255 -15.75 -11.37 13.80
N VAL A 256 -15.21 -11.69 14.99
CA VAL A 256 -15.99 -12.37 16.04
C VAL A 256 -17.05 -11.44 16.64
N LEU A 257 -16.71 -10.18 16.93
CA LEU A 257 -17.64 -9.20 17.50
C LEU A 257 -18.81 -8.91 16.53
N ASN A 258 -18.51 -8.70 15.24
CA ASN A 258 -19.53 -8.46 14.22
C ASN A 258 -20.36 -9.73 13.93
N GLY A 259 -19.87 -10.92 14.31
CA GLY A 259 -20.53 -12.20 14.08
C GLY A 259 -20.29 -12.79 12.70
N ASP A 260 -19.30 -12.24 11.98
CA ASP A 260 -18.77 -12.83 10.75
C ASP A 260 -18.09 -14.17 11.06
N ILE A 261 -17.58 -14.34 12.28
CA ILE A 261 -17.06 -15.61 12.82
C ILE A 261 -17.98 -16.10 13.94
N ASN A 262 -18.46 -17.33 13.80
CA ASN A 262 -19.34 -18.09 14.68
C ASN A 262 -18.95 -19.58 14.63
N LEU A 263 -19.56 -20.40 15.48
CA LEU A 263 -19.27 -21.84 15.57
C LEU A 263 -19.51 -22.61 14.26
N ASP A 264 -20.36 -22.10 13.37
CA ASP A 264 -20.69 -22.75 12.10
C ASP A 264 -19.69 -22.37 10.98
N ASN A 265 -18.84 -21.34 11.18
CA ASN A 265 -17.91 -20.84 10.16
C ASN A 265 -16.51 -20.49 10.72
N ILE A 266 -16.05 -21.27 11.70
CA ILE A 266 -14.68 -21.22 12.28
C ILE A 266 -13.58 -21.26 11.19
N GLU A 267 -13.85 -21.89 10.05
CA GLU A 267 -12.95 -21.91 8.88
C GLU A 267 -12.51 -20.51 8.43
N SER A 268 -13.29 -19.47 8.73
CA SER A 268 -12.91 -18.08 8.43
C SER A 268 -11.71 -17.59 9.25
N VAL A 269 -11.48 -18.12 10.46
CA VAL A 269 -10.26 -17.85 11.26
C VAL A 269 -9.05 -18.48 10.58
N GLN A 270 -9.21 -19.71 10.09
CA GLN A 270 -8.16 -20.41 9.34
C GLN A 270 -7.83 -19.65 8.05
N GLU A 271 -8.81 -19.10 7.35
CA GLU A 271 -8.56 -18.26 6.17
C GLU A 271 -7.67 -17.05 6.50
N ILE A 272 -7.92 -16.38 7.64
CA ILE A 272 -7.10 -15.25 8.08
C ILE A 272 -5.68 -15.73 8.43
N GLN A 273 -5.56 -16.82 9.19
CA GLN A 273 -4.28 -17.44 9.57
C GLN A 273 -3.45 -17.88 8.34
N GLU A 274 -4.05 -18.62 7.40
CA GLU A 274 -3.39 -19.09 6.17
C GLU A 274 -2.91 -17.92 5.31
N SER A 275 -3.75 -16.90 5.13
CA SER A 275 -3.37 -15.75 4.30
C SER A 275 -2.23 -14.92 4.89
N LEU A 276 -2.12 -14.87 6.22
CA LEU A 276 -1.01 -14.23 6.92
C LEU A 276 0.21 -15.15 7.07
N HIS A 277 0.08 -16.42 6.67
CA HIS A 277 1.14 -17.45 6.73
C HIS A 277 1.65 -17.70 8.15
N LEU A 278 0.76 -17.59 9.14
CA LEU A 278 1.07 -17.77 10.54
C LEU A 278 0.98 -19.24 10.97
N ASP A 279 1.66 -19.60 12.06
CA ASP A 279 1.57 -20.94 12.65
C ASP A 279 0.21 -21.17 13.30
N GLU A 280 -0.37 -22.36 13.10
CA GLU A 280 -1.71 -22.73 13.57
C GLU A 280 -1.79 -22.70 15.10
N VAL A 281 -0.79 -23.27 15.78
CA VAL A 281 -0.80 -23.38 17.25
C VAL A 281 -0.69 -22.00 17.90
N GLU A 282 0.19 -21.16 17.38
CA GLU A 282 0.34 -19.78 17.86
C GLU A 282 -0.94 -18.96 17.65
N CYS A 283 -1.60 -19.13 16.49
CA CYS A 283 -2.86 -18.43 16.20
C CYS A 283 -4.00 -18.90 17.10
N GLU A 284 -4.10 -20.20 17.40
CA GLU A 284 -5.09 -20.74 18.33
C GLU A 284 -4.91 -20.16 19.74
N ASP A 285 -3.68 -20.15 20.26
CA ASP A 285 -3.38 -19.56 21.56
C ASP A 285 -3.73 -18.07 21.61
N VAL A 286 -3.33 -17.31 20.59
CA VAL A 286 -3.63 -15.87 20.47
C VAL A 286 -5.13 -15.62 20.33
N PHE A 287 -5.84 -16.45 19.57
CA PHE A 287 -7.29 -16.33 19.39
C PHE A 287 -8.02 -16.59 20.71
N ASN A 288 -7.64 -17.65 21.45
CA ASN A 288 -8.22 -17.97 22.74
C ASN A 288 -8.01 -16.84 23.75
N ASP A 289 -6.79 -16.28 23.82
CA ASP A 289 -6.50 -15.15 24.69
C ASP A 289 -7.26 -13.87 24.28
N LEU A 290 -7.43 -13.65 22.99
CA LEU A 290 -8.20 -12.53 22.45
C LEU A 290 -9.68 -12.64 22.80
N VAL A 291 -10.28 -13.83 22.68
CA VAL A 291 -11.68 -14.08 23.04
C VAL A 291 -11.88 -13.79 24.52
N LYS A 292 -10.97 -14.27 25.38
CA LYS A 292 -10.97 -13.99 26.82
C LYS A 292 -10.91 -12.51 27.14
N GLN A 293 -9.90 -11.81 26.62
CA GLN A 293 -9.69 -10.39 26.89
C GLN A 293 -10.88 -9.56 26.40
N SER A 294 -11.39 -9.86 25.20
CA SER A 294 -12.54 -9.17 24.64
C SER A 294 -13.81 -9.39 25.47
N ALA A 295 -14.01 -10.60 26.01
CA ALA A 295 -15.13 -10.91 26.87
C ALA A 295 -15.07 -10.13 28.19
N VAL A 296 -13.89 -10.07 28.82
CA VAL A 296 -13.66 -9.27 30.04
C VAL A 296 -13.85 -7.78 29.77
N ASP A 297 -13.27 -7.25 28.68
CA ASP A 297 -13.40 -5.83 28.28
C ASP A 297 -14.86 -5.41 28.13
N ILE A 298 -15.66 -6.24 27.44
CA ILE A 298 -17.08 -5.99 27.25
C ILE A 298 -17.79 -5.95 28.60
N LEU A 299 -17.58 -6.94 29.46
CA LEU A 299 -18.25 -6.98 30.77
C LEU A 299 -17.86 -5.79 31.66
N LEU A 300 -16.59 -5.36 31.60
CA LEU A 300 -16.12 -4.16 32.28
C LEU A 300 -16.79 -2.89 31.74
N SER A 301 -17.08 -2.84 30.44
CA SER A 301 -17.79 -1.71 29.81
C SER A 301 -19.28 -1.65 30.17
N VAL A 302 -19.91 -2.78 30.53
CA VAL A 302 -21.31 -2.80 30.98
C VAL A 302 -21.44 -2.23 32.39
N THR A 303 -21.73 -0.93 32.50
CA THR A 303 -21.89 -0.23 33.79
C THR A 303 -23.33 -0.25 34.30
N PRO A 304 -23.55 -0.20 35.64
CA PRO A 304 -24.89 -0.14 36.23
C PRO A 304 -25.73 1.06 35.74
N GLU A 305 -25.09 2.22 35.55
CA GLU A 305 -25.73 3.44 35.02
C GLU A 305 -26.25 3.22 33.59
N GLY A 306 -25.48 2.47 32.79
CA GLY A 306 -25.89 2.05 31.47
C GLY A 306 -27.16 1.18 31.50
N MET A 307 -27.21 0.19 32.39
CA MET A 307 -28.35 -0.73 32.51
C MET A 307 -29.65 -0.01 32.89
N GLU A 308 -29.58 1.01 33.76
CA GLU A 308 -30.75 1.80 34.14
C GLU A 308 -31.31 2.61 32.96
N SER A 309 -30.44 3.06 32.05
CA SER A 309 -30.82 3.86 30.88
C SER A 309 -31.40 3.06 29.71
N ARG A 310 -31.35 1.73 29.77
CA ARG A 310 -31.77 0.81 28.67
C ARG A 310 -31.14 1.16 27.33
N ASP A 311 -29.83 1.42 27.36
CA ASP A 311 -29.08 1.74 26.17
C ASP A 311 -29.05 0.55 25.19
N SER A 312 -29.43 0.80 23.94
CA SER A 312 -29.29 -0.15 22.83
C SER A 312 -27.85 -0.63 22.64
N LYS A 313 -26.86 0.19 23.02
CA LYS A 313 -25.45 -0.19 22.94
C LYS A 313 -25.12 -1.36 23.87
N LEU A 314 -25.65 -1.36 25.09
CA LEU A 314 -25.38 -2.42 26.07
C LEU A 314 -26.00 -3.75 25.68
N VAL A 315 -27.15 -3.72 25.00
CA VAL A 315 -27.76 -4.91 24.42
C VAL A 315 -26.82 -5.53 23.39
N ASN A 316 -26.25 -4.72 22.50
CA ASN A 316 -25.27 -5.19 21.52
C ASN A 316 -23.97 -5.68 22.18
N ASP A 317 -23.52 -5.02 23.24
CA ASP A 317 -22.33 -5.41 24.00
C ASP A 317 -22.58 -6.78 24.67
N ILE A 318 -23.74 -7.02 25.29
CA ILE A 318 -24.08 -8.32 25.89
C ILE A 318 -24.25 -9.40 24.81
N ASP A 319 -24.87 -9.09 23.67
CA ASP A 319 -24.94 -10.05 22.56
C ASP A 319 -23.55 -10.40 22.00
N SER A 320 -22.63 -9.44 21.96
CA SER A 320 -21.24 -9.67 21.57
C SER A 320 -20.49 -10.53 22.60
N PHE A 321 -20.74 -10.30 23.90
CA PHE A 321 -20.22 -11.16 24.96
C PHE A 321 -20.71 -12.60 24.81
N ILE A 322 -22.02 -12.81 24.57
CA ILE A 322 -22.58 -14.16 24.39
C ILE A 322 -21.93 -14.87 23.19
N ARG A 323 -21.64 -14.14 22.10
CA ARG A 323 -20.91 -14.70 20.95
C ARG A 323 -19.50 -15.16 21.32
N LEU A 324 -18.78 -14.39 22.13
CA LEU A 324 -17.44 -14.76 22.58
C LEU A 324 -17.46 -15.99 23.49
N VAL A 325 -18.43 -16.09 24.40
CA VAL A 325 -18.60 -17.23 25.30
C VAL A 325 -18.80 -18.54 24.54
N TYR A 326 -19.42 -18.53 23.36
CA TYR A 326 -19.57 -19.74 22.55
C TYR A 326 -18.24 -20.37 22.13
N PHE A 327 -17.16 -19.60 22.08
CA PHE A 327 -15.81 -20.09 21.74
C PHE A 327 -15.00 -20.52 22.97
N MET A 328 -15.56 -20.37 24.17
CA MET A 328 -14.85 -20.62 25.43
C MET A 328 -15.24 -22.00 25.98
N ASP A 329 -14.23 -22.82 26.29
CA ASP A 329 -14.45 -24.05 27.06
C ASP A 329 -14.74 -23.72 28.55
N ASP A 330 -15.32 -24.69 29.28
CA ASP A 330 -15.76 -24.53 30.68
C ASP A 330 -14.65 -24.00 31.63
N GLU A 331 -13.38 -24.32 31.35
CA GLU A 331 -12.23 -23.84 32.15
C GLU A 331 -12.01 -22.33 32.05
N VAL A 332 -12.42 -21.71 30.95
CA VAL A 332 -12.19 -20.29 30.71
C VAL A 332 -13.28 -19.42 31.35
N GLY A 333 -14.44 -20.01 31.66
CA GLY A 333 -15.50 -19.35 32.41
C GLY A 333 -15.08 -18.94 33.83
N ASP A 334 -14.07 -19.59 34.42
CA ASP A 334 -13.65 -19.31 35.79
C ASP A 334 -12.88 -17.97 35.92
N GLU A 335 -12.05 -17.60 34.95
CA GLU A 335 -11.39 -16.28 34.92
C GLU A 335 -12.40 -15.14 34.74
N ILE A 336 -13.45 -15.36 33.93
CA ILE A 336 -14.55 -14.38 33.79
C ILE A 336 -15.30 -14.22 35.11
N LYS A 337 -15.63 -15.32 35.80
CA LYS A 337 -16.31 -15.28 37.10
C LYS A 337 -15.48 -14.58 38.17
N GLU A 338 -14.16 -14.72 38.15
CA GLU A 338 -13.26 -14.00 39.07
C GLU A 338 -13.21 -12.50 38.79
N SER A 339 -13.41 -12.08 37.54
CA SER A 339 -13.33 -10.67 37.13
C SER A 339 -14.57 -9.83 37.52
N ILE A 340 -15.68 -10.45 37.93
CA ILE A 340 -16.98 -9.78 38.13
C ILE A 340 -17.61 -10.17 39.47
N THR A 341 -18.26 -9.21 40.14
CA THR A 341 -19.01 -9.49 41.36
C THR A 341 -20.37 -10.15 41.05
N GLU A 342 -20.81 -11.06 41.91
CA GLU A 342 -22.10 -11.77 41.78
C GLU A 342 -23.29 -10.80 41.60
N ALA A 343 -23.26 -9.65 42.28
CA ALA A 343 -24.27 -8.60 42.12
C ALA A 343 -24.31 -8.01 40.70
N ARG A 344 -23.16 -7.86 40.04
CA ARG A 344 -23.07 -7.34 38.66
C ARG A 344 -23.46 -8.42 37.65
N ALA A 345 -23.07 -9.68 37.86
CA ALA A 345 -23.53 -10.82 37.07
C ALA A 345 -25.06 -10.93 37.04
N ASN A 346 -25.70 -10.89 38.21
CA ASN A 346 -27.17 -10.94 38.32
C ASN A 346 -27.84 -9.71 37.67
N ALA A 347 -27.22 -8.53 37.74
CA ALA A 347 -27.72 -7.32 37.07
C ALA A 347 -27.66 -7.43 35.54
N ILE A 348 -26.56 -7.94 34.98
CA ILE A 348 -26.42 -8.20 33.52
C ILE A 348 -27.48 -9.18 33.05
N TYR A 349 -27.66 -10.30 33.77
CA TYR A 349 -28.63 -11.33 33.40
C TYR A 349 -30.07 -10.79 33.41
N ASN A 350 -30.47 -10.09 34.49
CA ASN A 350 -31.80 -9.51 34.61
C ASN A 350 -32.05 -8.43 33.54
N PHE A 351 -31.02 -7.66 33.17
CA PHE A 351 -31.12 -6.68 32.09
C PHE A 351 -31.33 -7.35 30.72
N TYR A 352 -30.60 -8.43 30.43
CA TYR A 352 -30.78 -9.20 29.21
C TYR A 352 -32.19 -9.80 29.13
N GLU A 353 -32.69 -10.36 30.23
CA GLU A 353 -34.05 -10.92 30.29
C GLU A 353 -35.16 -9.85 30.14
N ALA A 354 -34.97 -8.67 30.73
CA ALA A 354 -35.91 -7.56 30.61
C ALA A 354 -35.87 -6.87 29.23
N SER A 355 -34.82 -7.10 28.44
CA SER A 355 -34.65 -6.53 27.11
C SER A 355 -35.58 -7.21 26.11
N LYS A 356 -36.37 -6.42 25.38
CA LYS A 356 -37.34 -6.93 24.40
C LYS A 356 -36.67 -7.25 23.07
N TYR A 357 -36.26 -8.49 22.88
CA TYR A 357 -35.84 -9.03 21.58
C TYR A 357 -37.06 -9.36 20.73
N GLY A 358 -37.72 -8.35 20.18
CA GLY A 358 -39.01 -8.48 19.49
C GLY A 358 -39.00 -9.34 18.22
N GLU A 359 -37.83 -9.70 17.69
CA GLU A 359 -37.68 -10.44 16.42
C GLU A 359 -36.76 -11.67 16.50
N MET A 360 -36.25 -11.99 17.69
CA MET A 360 -35.28 -13.08 17.86
C MET A 360 -36.00 -14.40 18.10
N ASP A 361 -35.52 -15.48 17.46
CA ASP A 361 -36.09 -16.82 17.61
C ASP A 361 -36.13 -17.24 19.09
N PRO A 362 -37.29 -17.62 19.64
CA PRO A 362 -37.42 -18.02 21.05
C PRO A 362 -36.46 -19.14 21.47
N ASP A 363 -36.12 -20.07 20.57
CA ASP A 363 -35.18 -21.15 20.88
C ASP A 363 -33.74 -20.62 21.00
N LYS A 364 -33.37 -19.64 20.16
CA LYS A 364 -32.07 -18.96 20.23
C LYS A 364 -31.96 -18.10 21.49
N LEU A 365 -33.04 -17.41 21.86
CA LEU A 365 -33.10 -16.61 23.09
C LEU A 365 -32.92 -17.49 24.33
N LYS A 366 -33.55 -18.66 24.37
CA LYS A 366 -33.39 -19.61 25.47
C LYS A 366 -31.94 -20.12 25.57
N LYS A 367 -31.34 -20.51 24.44
CA LYS A 367 -29.94 -20.96 24.41
C LYS A 367 -28.97 -19.86 24.84
N ASN A 368 -29.20 -18.63 24.42
CA ASN A 368 -28.40 -17.47 24.84
C ASN A 368 -28.50 -17.20 26.35
N LYS A 369 -29.71 -17.35 26.94
CA LYS A 369 -29.91 -17.22 28.39
C LYS A 369 -29.15 -18.30 29.17
N GLU A 370 -29.21 -19.56 28.73
CA GLU A 370 -28.49 -20.67 29.36
C GLU A 370 -26.97 -20.45 29.34
N VAL A 371 -26.44 -20.01 28.19
CA VAL A 371 -25.01 -19.69 28.02
C VAL A 371 -24.59 -18.50 28.88
N LEU A 372 -25.39 -17.43 28.90
CA LEU A 372 -25.13 -16.26 29.72
C LEU A 372 -25.14 -16.60 31.23
N HIS A 373 -26.08 -17.44 31.66
CA HIS A 373 -26.17 -17.91 33.04
C HIS A 373 -24.95 -18.74 33.45
N GLN A 374 -24.53 -19.69 32.60
CA GLN A 374 -23.35 -20.53 32.85
C GLN A 374 -22.06 -19.72 32.90
N ALA A 375 -21.88 -18.77 31.97
CA ALA A 375 -20.67 -17.95 31.88
C ALA A 375 -20.54 -16.94 33.01
N LEU A 376 -21.64 -16.33 33.45
CA LEU A 376 -21.62 -15.35 34.54
C LEU A 376 -21.61 -16.01 35.93
N GLY A 377 -21.84 -17.33 36.02
CA GLY A 377 -22.00 -18.02 37.30
C GLY A 377 -23.14 -17.44 38.15
N ALA A 378 -24.16 -16.87 37.48
CA ALA A 378 -25.29 -16.24 38.13
C ALA A 378 -26.09 -17.29 38.93
N THR A 379 -26.60 -16.90 40.10
CA THR A 379 -27.40 -17.74 40.99
C THR A 379 -28.91 -17.50 40.77
N VAL A 380 -29.32 -17.26 39.52
CA VAL A 380 -30.72 -16.95 39.21
C VAL A 380 -31.45 -18.25 38.89
N ASP A 381 -32.34 -18.69 39.79
CA ASP A 381 -33.16 -19.89 39.60
C ASP A 381 -33.89 -19.84 38.24
N MET A 382 -33.48 -20.72 37.32
CA MET A 382 -34.08 -20.86 35.98
C MET A 382 -35.51 -21.44 36.00
N ASP A 383 -36.05 -21.75 37.19
CA ASP A 383 -37.30 -22.47 37.40
C ASP A 383 -38.47 -21.59 37.91
N GLU A 384 -38.30 -20.29 38.13
CA GLU A 384 -39.43 -19.42 38.51
C GLU A 384 -40.02 -18.67 37.31
N PRO A 385 -41.24 -19.04 36.85
CA PRO A 385 -41.96 -18.28 35.85
C PRO A 385 -42.51 -17.00 36.47
N TRP A 386 -42.10 -15.84 35.95
CA TRP A 386 -42.70 -14.54 36.25
C TRP A 386 -43.37 -13.94 35.02
#